data_AF-A0A7J8B1C9-F1
#
_entry.id   AF-A0A7J8B1C9-F1
#
_cell.length_a   1.000
_cell.length_b   1.000
_cell.length_c   1.000
_cell.angle_alpha   90.00
_cell.angle_beta   90.00
_cell.angle_gamma   90.00
#
_symmetry.space_group_name_H-M   'P 1'
#
loop_
_entity.id
_entity.type
_entity.pdbx_description
1 polymer ?
#
loop_
_entity_poly.entity_id
_entity_poly.type
_entity_poly.pdbx_seq_one_letter_code
_entity_poly.pdbx_strand_id
1 'polypeptide(L)'
;MRRAEAQAFYGELTQHPLQGCHQEGQQQQQQPSRGQAASHQYRNGVHKAHFPGVNAAALLDLPLEVKLPVIPGSNNLYYTTKLNKKLFQPSYGFNLTDPYCRLLDTQYNSLHDPHLRTYHSREDIRRRLRKGGYITRNNEVICSLKEFNQYRQYLTSLKLDFERHYFKEQEMLAKQINKFQVNNQLHRLSGAAQPQNWFLWEDVQSFKDQEPLIRPRYVDMISRKLDHRERTAEEQRLLWMEKEEKRQWEQARKKLSLLRKFEEEWKTKEKLLLSETVKGVNREAGLEEQLRLNKRESDKQL
;
A
#
# COMPACT_ATOMS: atom_id res chain seq x y z
N MET A 1 -10.76 46.29 -17.65
CA MET A 1 -10.59 47.62 -17.03
C MET A 1 -11.82 47.93 -16.19
N ARG A 2 -11.60 48.32 -14.92
CA ARG A 2 -12.48 49.07 -14.00
C ARG A 2 -13.81 48.39 -13.57
N ARG A 3 -13.87 47.89 -12.32
CA ARG A 3 -14.17 48.59 -11.03
C ARG A 3 -15.68 48.63 -10.81
N ALA A 4 -16.20 47.89 -9.81
CA ALA A 4 -16.45 48.36 -8.41
C ALA A 4 -17.73 49.24 -8.38
N GLU A 5 -18.65 49.26 -7.42
CA GLU A 5 -18.82 48.80 -6.03
C GLU A 5 -20.33 49.08 -5.75
N ALA A 6 -21.08 48.19 -5.10
CA ALA A 6 -21.46 48.20 -3.68
C ALA A 6 -22.62 49.13 -3.25
N GLN A 7 -23.41 48.60 -2.28
CA GLN A 7 -24.34 49.23 -1.32
C GLN A 7 -25.80 49.46 -1.77
N ALA A 8 -26.86 49.36 -0.95
CA ALA A 8 -27.19 48.79 0.38
C ALA A 8 -28.67 49.17 0.69
N PHE A 9 -29.21 48.74 1.86
CA PHE A 9 -30.41 49.25 2.60
C PHE A 9 -31.83 48.73 2.19
N TYR A 10 -32.77 48.28 3.05
CA TYR A 10 -33.07 48.32 4.51
C TYR A 10 -33.63 46.94 4.95
N GLY A 11 -33.72 46.49 6.22
CA GLY A 11 -33.57 47.08 7.57
C GLY A 11 -33.29 45.96 8.61
N GLU A 12 -32.60 46.23 9.73
CA GLU A 12 -33.17 46.67 11.04
C GLU A 12 -34.20 45.68 11.60
N LEU A 13 -34.24 45.27 12.88
CA LEU A 13 -33.46 45.48 14.11
C LEU A 13 -34.18 44.58 15.15
N THR A 14 -33.48 43.78 15.95
CA THR A 14 -33.73 43.71 17.40
C THR A 14 -32.69 42.83 18.09
N GLN A 15 -32.23 43.36 19.21
CA GLN A 15 -31.10 42.92 20.01
C GLN A 15 -31.57 42.72 21.46
N HIS A 16 -31.01 41.68 22.10
CA HIS A 16 -30.71 41.53 23.55
C HIS A 16 -31.86 41.17 24.52
N PRO A 17 -31.56 40.55 25.70
CA PRO A 17 -30.26 40.48 26.38
C PRO A 17 -29.81 39.11 26.96
N LEU A 18 -28.56 39.18 27.46
CA LEU A 18 -27.72 38.23 28.16
C LEU A 18 -28.22 37.82 29.55
N GLN A 19 -27.90 36.60 29.98
CA GLN A 19 -27.60 36.29 31.37
C GLN A 19 -26.64 35.09 31.46
N GLY A 20 -25.49 35.32 32.08
CA GLY A 20 -24.47 34.32 32.34
C GLY A 20 -24.63 33.66 33.71
N CYS A 21 -24.04 32.48 33.86
CA CYS A 21 -23.64 31.94 35.16
C CYS A 21 -22.24 31.33 35.04
N HIS A 22 -21.34 31.85 35.87
CA HIS A 22 -20.04 31.32 36.21
C HIS A 22 -20.14 29.97 36.94
N GLN A 23 -19.14 29.12 36.78
CA GLN A 23 -18.61 28.29 37.86
C GLN A 23 -17.10 28.11 37.68
N GLU A 24 -16.37 28.55 38.71
CA GLU A 24 -14.92 28.46 38.90
C GLU A 24 -14.54 27.18 39.67
N GLY A 25 -13.27 26.78 39.56
CA GLY A 25 -12.56 25.87 40.47
C GLY A 25 -12.00 24.64 39.74
N GLN A 26 -10.72 24.27 39.80
CA GLN A 26 -9.61 24.72 40.64
C GLN A 26 -8.28 24.50 39.87
N GLN A 27 -7.34 25.41 40.11
CA GLN A 27 -5.94 25.33 39.71
C GLN A 27 -5.16 24.43 40.68
N GLN A 28 -4.20 23.66 40.17
CA GLN A 28 -2.98 23.34 40.90
C GLN A 28 -1.77 23.76 40.08
N GLN A 29 -1.05 24.72 40.63
CA GLN A 29 0.25 25.25 40.19
C GLN A 29 1.36 24.35 40.71
N GLN A 30 2.36 24.05 39.87
CA GLN A 30 3.76 23.85 40.28
C GLN A 30 4.70 24.34 39.16
N GLN A 31 5.65 25.20 39.53
CA GLN A 31 6.84 25.64 38.79
C GLN A 31 7.93 25.96 39.86
N PRO A 32 9.20 26.25 39.51
CA PRO A 32 10.13 25.60 38.57
C PRO A 32 11.54 25.42 39.20
N SER A 33 12.48 24.78 38.50
CA SER A 33 13.92 24.87 38.87
C SER A 33 14.84 24.99 37.64
N ARG A 34 15.51 26.16 37.58
CA ARG A 34 16.90 26.47 37.14
C ARG A 34 17.58 25.38 36.29
N GLY A 35 18.12 25.61 35.10
CA GLY A 35 18.56 26.82 34.39
C GLY A 35 19.84 26.45 33.63
N GLN A 36 19.97 26.85 32.36
CA GLN A 36 21.25 27.13 31.69
C GLN A 36 20.98 27.65 30.27
N ALA A 37 21.60 28.80 29.97
CA ALA A 37 21.55 29.45 28.67
C ALA A 37 22.55 28.80 27.70
N ALA A 38 22.19 28.71 26.41
CA ALA A 38 23.12 28.95 25.30
C ALA A 38 22.40 28.96 23.95
N SER A 39 22.58 30.09 23.26
CA SER A 39 22.77 30.24 21.81
C SER A 39 21.68 29.82 20.82
N HIS A 40 21.13 30.85 20.17
CA HIS A 40 20.53 30.76 18.84
C HIS A 40 21.51 30.14 17.84
N GLN A 41 21.16 28.99 17.28
CA GLN A 41 21.62 28.58 15.96
C GLN A 41 20.42 28.04 15.16
N TYR A 42 20.08 28.78 14.11
CA TYR A 42 19.23 28.30 13.02
C TYR A 42 19.87 27.04 12.43
N ARG A 43 19.21 25.89 12.58
CA ARG A 43 19.56 24.68 11.81
C ARG A 43 18.29 24.05 11.28
N ASN A 44 18.19 24.02 9.95
CA ASN A 44 17.17 23.32 9.17
C ASN A 44 16.99 21.89 9.68
N GLY A 45 15.96 21.68 10.51
CA GLY A 45 15.49 20.37 10.92
C GLY A 45 14.32 19.96 10.04
N VAL A 46 14.58 19.08 9.09
CA VAL A 46 13.51 18.27 8.49
C VAL A 46 12.87 17.52 9.66
N HIS A 47 11.69 17.95 10.08
CA HIS A 47 10.88 17.21 11.03
C HIS A 47 10.47 15.89 10.36
N LYS A 48 11.33 14.88 10.43
CA LYS A 48 10.89 13.50 10.35
C LYS A 48 10.10 13.27 11.64
N ALA A 49 8.79 13.54 11.57
CA ALA A 49 7.87 13.00 12.54
C ALA A 49 8.04 11.48 12.51
N HIS A 50 8.77 10.95 13.50
CA HIS A 50 8.85 9.53 13.74
C HIS A 50 7.50 9.11 14.31
N PHE A 51 6.53 8.92 13.42
CA PHE A 51 5.35 8.15 13.75
C PHE A 51 5.81 6.70 13.91
N PRO A 52 5.56 6.04 15.05
CA PRO A 52 5.78 4.60 15.14
C PRO A 52 4.93 3.99 14.04
N GLY A 53 5.58 3.28 13.12
CA GLY A 53 4.98 2.83 11.87
C GLY A 53 3.70 2.06 12.13
N VAL A 54 2.56 2.74 11.95
CA VAL A 54 1.26 2.08 11.95
C VAL A 54 1.24 1.25 10.67
N ASN A 55 1.60 -0.02 10.81
CA ASN A 55 1.53 -1.01 9.74
C ASN A 55 0.10 -0.97 9.16
N ALA A 56 -0.06 -1.08 7.83
CA ALA A 56 -1.39 -1.09 7.21
C ALA A 56 -2.30 -2.18 7.81
N ALA A 57 -1.72 -3.27 8.31
CA ALA A 57 -2.41 -4.29 9.09
C ALA A 57 -2.96 -3.78 10.44
N ALA A 58 -2.19 -2.95 11.15
CA ALA A 58 -2.60 -2.36 12.44
C ALA A 58 -3.78 -1.37 12.30
N LEU A 59 -3.97 -0.79 11.11
CA LEU A 59 -5.17 0.00 10.82
C LEU A 59 -6.43 -0.86 10.76
N LEU A 60 -6.33 -2.14 10.36
CA LEU A 60 -7.45 -3.07 10.34
C LEU A 60 -7.83 -3.54 11.75
N ASP A 61 -6.89 -3.57 12.68
CA ASP A 61 -7.11 -3.99 14.08
C ASP A 61 -7.56 -2.85 15.02
N LEU A 62 -7.66 -1.62 14.52
CA LEU A 62 -8.08 -0.47 15.33
C LEU A 62 -9.58 -0.55 15.72
N PRO A 63 -9.97 -0.33 16.97
CA PRO A 63 -11.40 -0.28 17.32
C PRO A 63 -12.13 0.80 16.52
N LEU A 64 -13.37 0.50 16.11
CA LEU A 64 -14.18 1.35 15.21
C LEU A 64 -14.43 2.76 15.74
N GLU A 65 -14.36 2.95 17.05
CA GLU A 65 -14.62 4.22 17.75
C GLU A 65 -13.41 5.16 17.72
N VAL A 66 -12.25 4.68 17.28
CA VAL A 66 -11.01 5.49 17.23
C VAL A 66 -10.82 6.06 15.83
N LYS A 67 -10.61 7.37 15.77
CA LYS A 67 -10.31 8.08 14.51
C LYS A 67 -9.05 7.49 13.88
N LEU A 68 -9.13 7.11 12.61
CA LEU A 68 -7.98 6.63 11.87
C LEU A 68 -6.88 7.71 11.85
N PRO A 69 -5.63 7.39 12.23
CA PRO A 69 -4.55 8.35 12.23
C PRO A 69 -4.24 8.78 10.79
N VAL A 70 -4.49 10.05 10.49
CA VAL A 70 -4.14 10.68 9.22
C VAL A 70 -2.73 11.25 9.33
N ILE A 71 -1.79 10.75 8.52
CA ILE A 71 -0.43 11.31 8.48
C ILE A 71 -0.50 12.63 7.69
N PRO A 72 -0.17 13.79 8.30
CA PRO A 72 -0.16 15.07 7.59
C PRO A 72 0.82 15.02 6.41
N GLY A 73 0.35 15.40 5.22
CA GLY A 73 1.16 15.37 3.98
C GLY A 73 1.08 14.06 3.19
N SER A 74 0.37 13.04 3.69
CA SER A 74 0.03 11.84 2.91
C SER A 74 -1.38 11.95 2.31
N ASN A 75 -1.56 11.45 1.08
CA ASN A 75 -2.90 11.30 0.51
C ASN A 75 -3.56 10.07 1.14
N ASN A 76 -4.57 10.28 1.98
CA ASN A 76 -5.34 9.18 2.59
C ASN A 76 -6.20 8.52 1.51
N LEU A 77 -5.71 7.41 0.94
CA LEU A 77 -6.43 6.63 -0.05
C LEU A 77 -6.88 5.32 0.60
N TYR A 78 -8.19 5.14 0.69
CA TYR A 78 -8.79 3.93 1.26
C TYR A 78 -9.19 2.96 0.16
N TYR A 79 -9.04 1.67 0.44
CA TYR A 79 -9.37 0.60 -0.50
C TYR A 79 -9.88 -0.64 0.24
N THR A 80 -10.71 -1.43 -0.44
CA THR A 80 -11.34 -2.64 0.13
C THR A 80 -10.63 -3.91 -0.33
N THR A 81 -11.03 -4.45 -1.49
CA THR A 81 -10.48 -5.68 -2.07
C THR A 81 -9.76 -5.38 -3.39
N LYS A 82 -9.11 -6.42 -3.93
CA LYS A 82 -8.64 -6.40 -5.31
C LYS A 82 -9.82 -6.44 -6.28
N LEU A 83 -9.61 -5.87 -7.47
CA LEU A 83 -10.56 -5.87 -8.57
C LEU A 83 -10.98 -7.30 -8.93
N ASN A 84 -12.28 -7.51 -9.17
CA ASN A 84 -12.93 -8.80 -9.44
C ASN A 84 -12.84 -9.82 -8.29
N LYS A 85 -12.55 -9.37 -7.07
CA LYS A 85 -12.71 -10.20 -5.87
C LYS A 85 -14.04 -9.85 -5.22
N LYS A 86 -14.75 -10.91 -4.81
CA LYS A 86 -16.00 -10.77 -4.06
C LYS A 86 -15.72 -9.94 -2.81
N LEU A 87 -16.51 -8.88 -2.64
CA LEU A 87 -16.48 -8.04 -1.46
C LEU A 87 -16.98 -8.82 -0.23
N PHE A 88 -18.06 -9.58 -0.42
CA PHE A 88 -18.60 -10.49 0.58
C PHE A 88 -17.83 -11.82 0.57
N GLN A 89 -17.29 -12.16 1.73
CA GLN A 89 -16.69 -13.46 2.01
C GLN A 89 -17.72 -14.39 2.68
N PRO A 90 -17.67 -15.69 2.39
CA PRO A 90 -18.51 -16.65 3.09
C PRO A 90 -18.18 -16.65 4.58
N SER A 91 -19.20 -16.60 5.42
CA SER A 91 -19.10 -16.87 6.85
C SER A 91 -18.97 -18.37 7.11
N TYR A 92 -18.56 -18.74 8.33
CA TYR A 92 -18.48 -20.14 8.75
C TYR A 92 -19.84 -20.86 8.66
N GLY A 93 -20.93 -20.17 8.98
CA GLY A 93 -22.29 -20.70 8.92
C GLY A 93 -23.33 -19.59 8.83
N PHE A 94 -24.59 -19.93 9.13
CA PHE A 94 -25.68 -18.97 9.15
C PHE A 94 -25.54 -18.03 10.35
N ASN A 95 -25.23 -16.75 10.09
CA ASN A 95 -25.08 -15.74 11.14
C ASN A 95 -26.41 -15.01 11.38
N LEU A 96 -26.95 -15.12 12.60
CA LEU A 96 -28.16 -14.42 13.06
C LEU A 96 -27.89 -13.02 13.64
N THR A 97 -26.63 -12.62 13.77
CA THR A 97 -26.22 -11.35 14.38
C THR A 97 -26.64 -10.15 13.52
N ASP A 98 -26.69 -10.32 12.20
CA ASP A 98 -27.12 -9.28 11.26
C ASP A 98 -28.11 -9.84 10.21
N PRO A 99 -29.39 -10.02 10.57
CA PRO A 99 -30.41 -10.62 9.70
C PRO A 99 -30.67 -9.82 8.42
N TYR A 100 -30.38 -8.51 8.45
CA TYR A 100 -30.67 -7.58 7.37
C TYR A 100 -29.42 -7.12 6.61
N CYS A 101 -28.25 -7.74 6.86
CA CYS A 101 -26.98 -7.39 6.24
C CYS A 101 -26.66 -5.87 6.29
N ARG A 102 -26.88 -5.23 7.44
CA ARG A 102 -26.66 -3.78 7.63
C ARG A 102 -25.18 -3.41 7.75
N LEU A 103 -24.31 -4.38 8.06
CA LEU A 103 -22.88 -4.13 8.28
C LEU A 103 -22.15 -3.64 7.02
N LEU A 104 -22.60 -4.06 5.83
CA LEU A 104 -21.99 -3.68 4.57
C LEU A 104 -23.08 -3.40 3.53
N ASP A 105 -22.89 -2.37 2.71
CA ASP A 105 -23.84 -2.04 1.66
C ASP A 105 -23.96 -3.19 0.64
N THR A 106 -25.19 -3.60 0.37
CA THR A 106 -25.54 -4.70 -0.56
C THR A 106 -25.77 -4.21 -1.98
N GLN A 107 -25.62 -2.90 -2.22
CA GLN A 107 -25.67 -2.33 -3.56
C GLN A 107 -24.65 -3.01 -4.49
N TYR A 108 -25.14 -3.38 -5.67
CA TYR A 108 -24.32 -4.05 -6.66
C TYR A 108 -23.18 -3.16 -7.16
N ASN A 109 -21.96 -3.67 -7.08
CA ASN A 109 -20.77 -3.00 -7.60
C ASN A 109 -20.02 -3.93 -8.57
N SER A 110 -19.95 -3.51 -9.83
CA SER A 110 -19.30 -4.27 -10.91
C SER A 110 -17.81 -4.51 -10.66
N LEU A 111 -17.12 -3.65 -9.90
CA LEU A 111 -15.69 -3.79 -9.63
C LEU A 111 -15.37 -5.00 -8.74
N HIS A 112 -16.34 -5.51 -8.00
CA HIS A 112 -16.20 -6.69 -7.15
C HIS A 112 -16.71 -7.99 -7.80
N ASP A 113 -17.29 -7.92 -9.00
CA ASP A 113 -17.83 -9.08 -9.69
C ASP A 113 -16.70 -9.96 -10.28
N PRO A 114 -16.57 -11.23 -9.87
CA PRO A 114 -15.61 -12.17 -10.45
C PRO A 114 -15.86 -12.46 -11.94
N HIS A 115 -17.10 -12.36 -12.41
CA HIS A 115 -17.47 -12.69 -13.79
C HIS A 115 -17.03 -11.61 -14.79
N LEU A 116 -16.88 -10.37 -14.34
CA LEU A 116 -16.37 -9.26 -15.16
C LEU A 116 -14.83 -9.24 -15.28
N ARG A 117 -14.15 -10.27 -14.80
CA ARG A 117 -12.68 -10.37 -14.84
C ARG A 117 -12.13 -10.28 -16.27
N THR A 118 -12.80 -10.90 -17.24
CA THR A 118 -12.40 -10.85 -18.66
C THR A 118 -12.56 -9.46 -19.26
N TYR A 119 -13.58 -8.70 -18.82
CA TYR A 119 -13.79 -7.34 -19.25
C TYR A 119 -12.75 -6.39 -18.64
N HIS A 120 -12.54 -6.48 -17.32
CA HIS A 120 -11.58 -5.68 -16.59
C HIS A 120 -10.11 -6.07 -16.84
N SER A 121 -9.84 -7.22 -17.46
CA SER A 121 -8.47 -7.63 -17.80
C SER A 121 -7.90 -6.84 -18.97
N ARG A 122 -8.75 -6.27 -19.83
CA ARG A 122 -8.35 -5.45 -20.97
C ARG A 122 -7.64 -4.17 -20.51
N GLU A 123 -6.53 -3.85 -21.18
CA GLU A 123 -5.65 -2.76 -20.73
C GLU A 123 -6.25 -1.36 -20.96
N ASP A 124 -7.09 -1.21 -21.98
CA ASP A 124 -7.86 0.01 -22.24
C ASP A 124 -8.81 0.33 -21.07
N ILE A 125 -9.57 -0.67 -20.62
CA ILE A 125 -10.50 -0.57 -19.49
C ILE A 125 -9.72 -0.31 -18.21
N ARG A 126 -8.64 -1.05 -17.94
CA ARG A 126 -7.83 -0.86 -16.74
C ARG A 126 -7.22 0.55 -16.69
N ARG A 127 -6.74 1.07 -17.81
CA ARG A 127 -6.22 2.44 -17.92
C ARG A 127 -7.31 3.48 -17.64
N ARG A 128 -8.52 3.25 -18.17
CA ARG A 128 -9.68 4.12 -17.91
C ARG A 128 -10.09 4.10 -16.43
N LEU A 129 -10.13 2.93 -15.80
CA LEU A 129 -10.44 2.78 -14.37
C LEU A 129 -9.42 3.48 -13.47
N ARG A 130 -8.12 3.37 -13.79
CA ARG A 130 -7.05 4.10 -13.08
C ARG A 130 -7.16 5.60 -13.26
N LYS A 131 -7.42 6.06 -14.49
CA LYS A 131 -7.59 7.50 -14.79
C LYS A 131 -8.84 8.07 -14.10
N GLY A 132 -9.89 7.26 -13.97
CA GLY A 132 -11.12 7.62 -13.26
C GLY A 132 -11.03 7.54 -11.74
N GLY A 133 -9.92 7.08 -11.16
CA GLY A 133 -9.75 7.00 -9.70
C GLY A 133 -10.57 5.88 -9.03
N TYR A 134 -11.06 4.90 -9.79
CA TYR A 134 -11.80 3.76 -9.24
C TYR A 134 -10.88 2.67 -8.69
N ILE A 135 -9.66 2.57 -9.25
CA ILE A 135 -8.68 1.56 -8.84
C ILE A 135 -7.29 2.15 -8.62
N THR A 136 -6.58 1.60 -7.64
CA THR A 136 -5.17 1.88 -7.36
C THR A 136 -4.27 1.29 -8.46
N ARG A 137 -3.00 1.70 -8.49
CA ARG A 137 -1.96 1.08 -9.35
C ARG A 137 -1.86 -0.44 -9.16
N ASN A 138 -2.13 -0.91 -7.93
CA ASN A 138 -2.13 -2.32 -7.54
C ASN A 138 -3.45 -3.06 -7.87
N ASN A 139 -4.37 -2.44 -8.62
CA ASN A 139 -5.71 -2.95 -8.93
C ASN A 139 -6.57 -3.22 -7.68
N GLU A 140 -6.42 -2.41 -6.64
CA GLU A 140 -7.30 -2.37 -5.47
C GLU A 140 -8.44 -1.39 -5.74
N VAL A 141 -9.65 -1.71 -5.29
CA VAL A 141 -10.83 -0.86 -5.48
C VAL A 141 -10.80 0.25 -4.45
N ILE A 142 -10.80 1.50 -4.93
CA ILE A 142 -10.80 2.71 -4.09
C ILE A 142 -12.20 2.93 -3.54
N CYS A 143 -12.29 3.34 -2.28
CA CYS A 143 -13.56 3.52 -1.57
C CYS A 143 -13.55 4.79 -0.71
N SER A 144 -14.75 5.19 -0.28
CA SER A 144 -14.94 6.25 0.71
C SER A 144 -14.52 5.80 2.10
N LEU A 145 -14.18 6.75 2.98
CA LEU A 145 -13.92 6.46 4.40
C LEU A 145 -15.08 5.74 5.08
N LYS A 146 -16.33 6.07 4.70
CA LYS A 146 -17.53 5.39 5.24
C LYS A 146 -17.56 3.91 4.85
N GLU A 147 -17.38 3.63 3.56
CA GLU A 147 -17.37 2.27 3.01
C GLU A 147 -16.20 1.46 3.58
N PHE A 148 -15.04 2.10 3.73
CA PHE A 148 -13.87 1.48 4.34
C PHE A 148 -14.15 1.06 5.79
N ASN A 149 -14.76 1.93 6.60
CA ASN A 149 -15.10 1.61 7.98
C ASN A 149 -16.15 0.49 8.08
N GLN A 150 -17.17 0.51 7.22
CA GLN A 150 -18.16 -0.58 7.12
C GLN A 150 -17.48 -1.91 6.75
N TYR A 151 -16.58 -1.88 5.76
CA TYR A 151 -15.83 -3.06 5.35
C TYR A 151 -14.93 -3.60 6.46
N ARG A 152 -14.27 -2.73 7.22
CA ARG A 152 -13.49 -3.13 8.40
C ARG A 152 -14.37 -3.79 9.46
N GLN A 153 -15.52 -3.20 9.78
CA GLN A 153 -16.48 -3.75 10.73
C GLN A 153 -16.91 -5.16 10.32
N TYR A 154 -17.22 -5.33 9.04
CA TYR A 154 -17.61 -6.61 8.45
C TYR A 154 -16.50 -7.67 8.55
N LEU A 155 -15.24 -7.31 8.26
CA LEU A 155 -14.12 -8.24 8.42
C LEU A 155 -13.91 -8.65 9.87
N THR A 156 -14.06 -7.71 10.81
CA THR A 156 -13.99 -8.01 12.25
C THR A 156 -15.12 -8.94 12.67
N SER A 157 -16.37 -8.72 12.23
CA SER A 157 -17.47 -9.62 12.56
C SER A 157 -17.26 -11.02 12.02
N LEU A 158 -16.77 -11.15 10.78
CA LEU A 158 -16.41 -12.44 10.19
C LEU A 158 -15.34 -13.15 10.99
N LYS A 159 -14.24 -12.46 11.35
CA LYS A 159 -13.16 -13.04 12.14
C LYS A 159 -13.68 -13.59 13.47
N LEU A 160 -14.49 -12.80 14.17
CA LEU A 160 -15.09 -13.22 15.44
C LEU A 160 -16.05 -14.41 15.28
N ASP A 161 -16.77 -14.50 14.16
CA ASP A 161 -17.60 -15.68 13.86
C ASP A 161 -16.77 -16.95 13.71
N PHE A 162 -15.67 -16.88 12.95
CA PHE A 162 -14.76 -18.00 12.79
C PHE A 162 -14.16 -18.43 14.13
N GLU A 163 -13.71 -17.49 14.96
CA GLU A 163 -13.16 -17.78 16.29
C GLU A 163 -14.20 -18.44 17.21
N ARG A 164 -15.42 -17.89 17.27
CA ARG A 164 -16.52 -18.46 18.06
C ARG A 164 -16.86 -19.87 17.62
N HIS A 165 -16.95 -20.12 16.31
CA HIS A 165 -17.26 -21.44 15.78
C HIS A 165 -16.13 -22.43 16.02
N TYR A 166 -14.89 -22.04 15.78
CA TYR A 166 -13.73 -22.87 16.05
C TYR A 166 -13.67 -23.29 17.52
N PHE A 167 -13.92 -22.36 18.44
CA PHE A 167 -13.95 -22.68 19.88
C PHE A 167 -15.07 -23.68 20.22
N LYS A 168 -16.26 -23.51 19.65
CA LYS A 168 -17.37 -24.47 19.83
C LYS A 168 -17.04 -25.86 19.30
N GLU A 169 -16.38 -25.97 18.15
CA GLU A 169 -15.94 -27.26 17.61
C GLU A 169 -14.90 -27.93 18.53
N GLN A 170 -13.91 -27.17 19.01
CA GLN A 170 -12.94 -27.67 19.99
C GLN A 170 -13.63 -28.17 21.26
N GLU A 171 -14.63 -27.43 21.76
CA GLU A 171 -15.40 -27.82 22.94
C GLU A 171 -16.21 -29.11 22.68
N MET A 172 -16.84 -29.24 21.51
CA MET A 172 -17.57 -30.46 21.15
C MET A 172 -16.65 -31.68 21.03
N LEU A 173 -15.48 -31.52 20.40
CA LEU A 173 -14.47 -32.58 20.30
C LEU A 173 -13.94 -32.97 21.69
N ALA A 174 -13.65 -32.00 22.55
CA ALA A 174 -13.24 -32.26 23.92
C ALA A 174 -14.31 -33.00 24.73
N LYS A 175 -15.59 -32.60 24.60
CA LYS A 175 -16.73 -33.31 25.21
C LYS A 175 -16.84 -34.75 24.71
N GLN A 176 -16.65 -34.99 23.41
CA GLN A 176 -16.63 -36.35 22.85
C GLN A 176 -15.48 -37.17 23.42
N ILE A 177 -14.25 -36.64 23.43
CA ILE A 177 -13.07 -37.31 24.00
C ILE A 177 -13.29 -37.63 25.48
N ASN A 178 -13.80 -36.68 26.26
CA ASN A 178 -14.11 -36.91 27.68
C ASN A 178 -15.19 -37.98 27.86
N LYS A 179 -16.25 -37.98 27.03
CA LYS A 179 -17.27 -39.05 27.04
C LYS A 179 -16.66 -40.41 26.74
N PHE A 180 -15.76 -40.51 25.76
CA PHE A 180 -15.03 -41.76 25.46
C PHE A 180 -14.13 -42.19 26.62
N GLN A 181 -13.42 -41.25 27.28
CA GLN A 181 -12.58 -41.56 28.43
C GLN A 181 -13.39 -42.03 29.65
N VAL A 182 -14.51 -41.37 29.96
CA VAL A 182 -15.42 -41.76 31.05
C VAL A 182 -16.05 -43.12 30.77
N ASN A 183 -16.48 -43.39 29.54
CA ASN A 183 -16.97 -44.70 29.14
C ASN A 183 -15.89 -45.77 29.28
N ASN A 184 -14.65 -45.48 28.90
CA ASN A 184 -13.50 -46.38 29.08
C ASN A 184 -13.12 -46.61 30.54
N GLN A 185 -13.37 -45.64 31.44
CA GLN A 185 -13.16 -45.80 32.88
C GLN A 185 -14.28 -46.62 33.54
N LEU A 186 -15.55 -46.40 33.16
CA LEU A 186 -16.68 -47.24 33.56
C LEU A 186 -16.49 -48.70 33.12
N HIS A 187 -15.97 -48.91 31.91
CA HIS A 187 -15.62 -50.24 31.40
C HIS A 187 -14.46 -50.92 32.16
N ARG A 188 -13.66 -50.14 32.91
CA ARG A 188 -12.55 -50.62 33.73
C ARG A 188 -12.97 -50.99 35.16
N LEU A 189 -14.10 -50.46 35.64
CA LEU A 189 -14.68 -50.76 36.96
C LEU A 189 -15.69 -51.93 36.91
N SER A 190 -16.36 -52.14 35.77
CA SER A 190 -17.23 -53.30 35.55
C SER A 190 -16.41 -54.50 35.12
N GLY A 191 -15.93 -55.30 36.09
CA GLY A 191 -15.06 -56.46 35.91
C GLY A 191 -15.68 -57.69 35.21
N ALA A 192 -16.63 -57.52 34.29
CA ALA A 192 -17.23 -58.62 33.54
C ALA A 192 -17.48 -58.26 32.07
N ALA A 193 -17.02 -59.16 31.20
CA ALA A 193 -17.21 -59.25 29.74
C ALA A 193 -16.17 -58.57 28.82
N GLN A 194 -15.20 -59.40 28.42
CA GLN A 194 -14.39 -59.41 27.19
C GLN A 194 -15.28 -59.71 25.94
N PRO A 195 -14.86 -59.62 24.65
CA PRO A 195 -13.93 -58.76 23.90
C PRO A 195 -14.61 -58.14 22.64
N GLN A 196 -14.86 -56.84 22.60
CA GLN A 196 -15.00 -56.12 21.30
C GLN A 196 -13.85 -55.14 21.08
N ASN A 197 -13.15 -54.79 22.15
CA ASN A 197 -11.95 -53.96 22.10
C ASN A 197 -10.69 -54.71 21.65
N TRP A 198 -10.66 -56.06 21.64
CA TRP A 198 -9.49 -56.83 21.18
C TRP A 198 -9.09 -56.46 19.73
N PHE A 199 -10.07 -56.32 18.83
CA PHE A 199 -9.82 -55.95 17.44
C PHE A 199 -9.26 -54.52 17.30
N LEU A 200 -9.68 -53.57 18.15
CA LEU A 200 -9.09 -52.22 18.15
C LEU A 200 -7.65 -52.21 18.70
N TRP A 201 -7.29 -53.09 19.64
CA TRP A 201 -5.94 -53.10 20.21
C TRP A 201 -4.91 -53.81 19.31
N GLU A 202 -5.29 -54.78 18.48
CA GLU A 202 -4.41 -55.33 17.43
C GLU A 202 -4.07 -54.28 16.35
N ASP A 203 -5.06 -53.46 15.94
CA ASP A 203 -4.83 -52.37 15.00
C ASP A 203 -4.01 -51.22 15.60
N VAL A 204 -4.19 -50.90 16.90
CA VAL A 204 -3.43 -49.83 17.58
C VAL A 204 -1.97 -50.22 17.84
N GLN A 205 -1.65 -51.50 18.05
CA GLN A 205 -0.26 -51.96 18.12
C GLN A 205 0.39 -51.98 16.72
N SER A 206 -0.34 -52.44 15.69
CA SER A 206 0.10 -52.36 14.29
C SER A 206 0.34 -50.91 13.82
N PHE A 207 -0.48 -49.96 14.26
CA PHE A 207 -0.31 -48.54 13.94
C PHE A 207 0.93 -47.93 14.60
N LYS A 208 1.24 -48.27 15.85
CA LYS A 208 2.43 -47.76 16.56
C LYS A 208 3.74 -48.26 15.93
N ASP A 209 3.74 -49.45 15.33
CA ASP A 209 4.89 -50.00 14.62
C ASP A 209 5.02 -49.44 13.18
N GLN A 210 3.92 -48.98 12.57
CA GLN A 210 3.92 -48.34 11.25
C GLN A 210 4.07 -46.80 11.27
N GLU A 211 3.70 -46.13 12.38
CA GLU A 211 3.82 -44.68 12.56
C GLU A 211 5.24 -44.13 12.30
N PRO A 212 6.33 -44.80 12.75
CA PRO A 212 7.70 -44.39 12.47
C PRO A 212 8.10 -44.48 10.99
N LEU A 213 7.40 -45.28 10.18
CA LEU A 213 7.66 -45.46 8.75
C LEU A 213 6.80 -44.54 7.88
N ILE A 214 5.57 -44.27 8.32
CA ILE A 214 4.58 -43.48 7.61
C ILE A 214 4.84 -41.98 7.81
N ARG A 215 5.18 -41.55 9.03
CA ARG A 215 5.39 -40.14 9.37
C ARG A 215 6.56 -39.50 8.61
N PRO A 216 7.73 -40.14 8.46
CA PRO A 216 8.82 -39.57 7.66
C PRO A 216 8.47 -39.41 6.17
N ARG A 217 7.65 -40.31 5.61
CA ARG A 217 7.21 -40.23 4.21
C ARG A 217 6.30 -39.03 3.95
N TYR A 218 5.37 -38.75 4.86
CA TYR A 218 4.51 -37.56 4.76
C TYR A 218 5.32 -36.28 4.95
N VAL A 219 6.25 -36.26 5.90
CA VAL A 219 7.13 -35.11 6.12
C VAL A 219 8.02 -34.86 4.90
N ASP A 220 8.64 -35.88 4.33
CA ASP A 220 9.46 -35.78 3.11
C ASP A 220 8.62 -35.31 1.90
N MET A 221 7.41 -35.85 1.72
CA MET A 221 6.50 -35.39 0.67
C MET A 221 6.10 -33.91 0.84
N ILE A 222 5.89 -33.44 2.07
CA ILE A 222 5.59 -32.04 2.36
C ILE A 222 6.81 -31.17 2.06
N SER A 223 8.00 -31.56 2.52
CA SER A 223 9.26 -30.85 2.26
C SER A 223 9.52 -30.71 0.76
N ARG A 224 9.39 -31.79 -0.03
CA ARG A 224 9.55 -31.75 -1.50
C ARG A 224 8.56 -30.80 -2.18
N LYS A 225 7.31 -30.73 -1.69
CA LYS A 225 6.30 -29.81 -2.22
C LYS A 225 6.62 -28.35 -1.87
N LEU A 226 7.23 -28.10 -0.71
CA LEU A 226 7.68 -26.76 -0.32
C LEU A 226 8.89 -26.34 -1.15
N ASP A 227 9.90 -27.20 -1.30
CA ASP A 227 11.08 -26.93 -2.13
C ASP A 227 10.69 -26.63 -3.59
N HIS A 228 9.75 -27.38 -4.15
CA HIS A 228 9.27 -27.13 -5.52
C HIS A 228 8.56 -25.77 -5.65
N ARG A 229 7.81 -25.36 -4.62
CA ARG A 229 7.18 -24.04 -4.56
C ARG A 229 8.20 -22.91 -4.39
N GLU A 230 9.25 -23.16 -3.61
CA GLU A 230 10.34 -22.20 -3.42
C GLU A 230 11.12 -22.00 -4.71
N ARG A 231 11.56 -23.08 -5.38
CA ARG A 231 12.26 -23.01 -6.67
C ARG A 231 11.44 -22.28 -7.74
N THR A 232 10.15 -22.58 -7.85
CA THR A 232 9.27 -21.89 -8.82
C THR A 232 9.09 -20.41 -8.48
N ALA A 233 9.05 -20.04 -7.20
CA ALA A 233 9.00 -18.64 -6.77
C ALA A 233 10.34 -17.92 -7.03
N GLU A 234 11.47 -18.59 -6.81
CA GLU A 234 12.81 -18.09 -7.11
C GLU A 234 13.01 -17.89 -8.61
N GLU A 235 12.63 -18.86 -9.44
CA GLU A 235 12.65 -18.75 -10.91
C GLU A 235 11.80 -17.56 -11.37
N GLN A 236 10.61 -17.36 -10.81
CA GLN A 236 9.79 -16.20 -11.14
C GLN A 236 10.42 -14.87 -10.70
N ARG A 237 11.10 -14.83 -9.53
CA ARG A 237 11.85 -13.66 -9.08
C ARG A 237 13.01 -13.35 -10.00
N LEU A 238 13.80 -14.35 -10.40
CA LEU A 238 14.91 -14.20 -11.34
C LEU A 238 14.43 -13.69 -12.70
N LEU A 239 13.37 -14.29 -13.25
CA LEU A 239 12.74 -13.83 -14.49
C LEU A 239 12.24 -12.39 -14.41
N TRP A 240 11.73 -11.96 -13.25
CA TRP A 240 11.30 -10.59 -13.03
C TRP A 240 12.49 -9.63 -12.99
N MET A 241 13.55 -10.00 -12.27
CA MET A 241 14.79 -9.21 -12.21
C MET A 241 15.46 -9.06 -13.58
N GLU A 242 15.55 -10.14 -14.36
CA GLU A 242 16.11 -10.12 -15.72
C GLU A 242 15.31 -9.20 -16.66
N LYS A 243 13.97 -9.20 -16.55
CA LYS A 243 13.11 -8.29 -17.31
C LYS A 243 13.33 -6.84 -16.92
N GLU A 244 13.50 -6.57 -15.64
CA GLU A 244 13.72 -5.21 -15.13
C GLU A 244 15.12 -4.69 -15.50
N GLU A 245 16.14 -5.55 -15.45
CA GLU A 245 17.49 -5.25 -15.93
C GLU A 245 17.50 -4.94 -17.43
N LYS A 246 16.81 -5.75 -18.25
CA LYS A 246 16.64 -5.47 -19.68
C LYS A 246 16.01 -4.10 -19.93
N ARG A 247 14.98 -3.72 -19.16
CA ARG A 247 14.34 -2.40 -19.23
C ARG A 247 15.30 -1.28 -18.86
N GLN A 248 16.07 -1.46 -17.78
CA GLN A 248 17.08 -0.50 -17.33
C GLN A 248 18.15 -0.30 -18.42
N TRP A 249 18.64 -1.40 -18.99
CA TRP A 249 19.64 -1.38 -20.04
C TRP A 249 19.14 -0.70 -21.32
N GLU A 250 17.90 -0.97 -21.73
CA GLU A 250 17.28 -0.28 -22.86
C GLU A 250 17.11 1.23 -22.61
N GLN A 251 16.73 1.64 -21.40
CA GLN A 251 16.64 3.05 -21.02
C GLN A 251 18.01 3.72 -21.05
N ALA A 252 19.04 3.08 -20.48
CA ALA A 252 20.41 3.57 -20.51
C ALA A 252 20.93 3.70 -21.95
N ARG A 253 20.67 2.71 -22.80
CA ARG A 253 21.02 2.73 -24.23
C ARG A 253 20.35 3.88 -24.98
N LYS A 254 19.05 4.12 -24.74
CA LYS A 254 18.31 5.25 -25.33
C LYS A 254 18.88 6.59 -24.87
N LYS A 255 19.16 6.75 -23.57
CA LYS A 255 19.79 7.96 -23.03
C LYS A 255 21.16 8.21 -23.66
N LEU A 256 22.00 7.18 -23.74
CA LEU A 256 23.32 7.29 -24.36
C LEU A 256 23.25 7.67 -25.84
N SER A 257 22.30 7.09 -26.58
CA SER A 257 22.07 7.43 -27.98
C SER A 257 21.64 8.90 -28.16
N LEU A 258 20.81 9.43 -27.26
CA LEU A 258 20.41 10.83 -27.29
C LEU A 258 21.57 11.77 -26.97
N LEU A 259 22.38 11.45 -25.96
CA LEU A 259 23.57 12.23 -25.61
C LEU A 259 24.55 12.32 -26.79
N ARG A 260 24.77 11.21 -27.49
CA ARG A 260 25.62 11.18 -28.69
C ARG A 260 25.08 12.09 -29.79
N LYS A 261 23.77 12.09 -30.04
CA LYS A 261 23.15 12.99 -31.02
C LYS A 261 23.34 14.46 -30.65
N PHE A 262 23.11 14.80 -29.38
CA PHE A 262 23.33 16.17 -28.89
C PHE A 262 24.80 16.58 -29.02
N GLU A 263 25.74 15.68 -28.74
CA GLU A 263 27.17 15.94 -28.87
C GLU A 263 27.57 16.15 -30.34
N GLU A 264 27.05 15.35 -31.26
CA GLU A 264 27.26 15.52 -32.71
C GLU A 264 26.68 16.85 -33.20
N GLU A 265 25.45 17.20 -32.80
CA GLU A 265 24.84 18.49 -33.12
C GLU A 265 25.67 19.66 -32.56
N TRP A 266 26.17 19.53 -31.33
CA TRP A 266 27.03 20.55 -30.72
C TRP A 266 28.32 20.74 -31.52
N LYS A 267 29.00 19.64 -31.87
CA LYS A 267 30.22 19.67 -32.70
C LYS A 267 29.98 20.32 -34.06
N THR A 268 28.83 20.07 -34.70
CA THR A 268 28.50 20.70 -35.98
C THR A 268 28.31 22.22 -35.85
N LYS A 269 27.62 22.67 -34.79
CA LYS A 269 27.41 24.09 -34.50
C LYS A 269 28.74 24.79 -34.18
N GLU A 270 29.56 24.18 -33.34
CA GLU A 270 30.88 24.70 -32.98
C GLU A 270 31.80 24.84 -34.21
N LYS A 271 31.84 23.81 -35.07
CA LYS A 271 32.60 23.87 -36.33
C LYS A 271 32.12 25.00 -37.23
N LEU A 272 30.80 25.22 -37.32
CA LEU A 272 30.22 26.29 -38.12
C LEU A 272 30.62 27.66 -37.58
N LEU A 273 30.50 27.87 -36.27
CA LEU A 273 30.93 29.11 -35.60
C LEU A 273 32.42 29.37 -35.81
N LEU A 274 33.28 28.37 -35.62
CA LEU A 274 34.72 28.50 -35.89
C LEU A 274 34.99 28.88 -37.35
N SER A 275 34.25 28.30 -38.31
CA SER A 275 34.39 28.67 -39.73
C SER A 275 33.95 30.11 -40.01
N GLU A 276 32.91 30.59 -39.33
CA GLU A 276 32.41 31.96 -39.42
C GLU A 276 33.44 32.95 -38.86
N THR A 277 34.00 32.65 -37.69
CA THR A 277 35.04 33.45 -37.03
C THR A 277 36.29 33.54 -37.88
N VAL A 278 36.78 32.42 -38.43
CA VAL A 278 37.94 32.41 -39.33
C VAL A 278 37.68 33.26 -40.58
N LYS A 279 36.49 33.15 -41.19
CA LYS A 279 36.11 34.02 -42.31
C LYS A 279 36.05 35.49 -41.91
N GLY A 280 35.55 35.81 -40.72
CA GLY A 280 35.52 37.17 -40.17
C GLY A 280 36.92 37.77 -40.00
N VAL A 281 37.83 37.04 -39.36
CA VAL A 281 39.23 37.44 -39.19
C VAL A 281 39.93 37.63 -40.54
N ASN A 282 39.70 36.75 -41.51
CA ASN A 282 40.27 36.89 -42.85
C ASN A 282 39.74 38.12 -43.59
N ARG A 283 38.46 38.47 -43.42
CA ARG A 283 37.88 39.70 -43.98
C ARG A 283 38.51 40.94 -43.35
N GLU A 284 38.67 40.94 -42.03
CA GLU A 284 39.28 42.04 -41.28
C GLU A 284 40.76 42.23 -41.64
N ALA A 285 41.53 41.14 -41.72
CA ALA A 285 42.92 41.16 -42.16
C ALA A 285 43.07 41.72 -43.58
N GLY A 286 42.17 41.37 -44.50
CA GLY A 286 42.15 41.93 -45.85
C GLY A 286 41.87 43.43 -45.87
N LEU A 287 40.96 43.92 -45.01
CA LEU A 287 40.69 45.34 -44.86
C LEU A 287 41.88 46.10 -44.25
N GLU A 288 42.54 45.52 -43.24
CA GLU A 288 43.73 46.11 -42.62
C GLU A 288 44.89 46.19 -43.62
N GLU A 289 45.06 45.18 -44.45
CA GLU A 289 46.07 45.16 -45.51
C GLU A 289 45.80 46.23 -46.58
N GLN A 290 44.54 46.40 -47.00
CA GLN A 290 44.15 47.50 -47.89
C GLN A 290 44.43 48.88 -47.27
N LEU A 291 44.12 49.07 -45.99
CA LEU A 291 44.41 50.31 -45.27
C LEU A 291 45.92 50.58 -45.20
N ARG A 292 46.74 49.54 -44.98
CA ARG A 292 48.21 49.65 -44.99
C ARG A 292 48.75 50.01 -46.37
N LEU A 293 48.18 49.46 -47.44
CA LEU A 293 48.56 49.81 -48.82
C LEU A 293 48.19 51.25 -49.15
N ASN A 294 46.96 51.68 -48.88
CA ASN A 294 46.52 53.07 -49.09
C ASN A 294 47.37 54.08 -48.31
N LYS A 295 47.76 53.75 -47.08
CA LYS A 295 48.67 54.60 -46.28
C LYS A 295 50.07 54.69 -46.91
N ARG A 296 50.63 53.56 -47.35
CA ARG A 296 51.93 53.53 -48.05
C ARG A 296 51.92 54.27 -49.39
N GLU A 297 50.79 54.27 -50.10
CA GLU A 297 50.63 55.04 -51.34
C GLU A 297 50.49 56.54 -51.05
N SER A 298 49.77 56.91 -49.99
CA SER A 298 49.64 58.30 -49.52
C SER A 298 51.00 58.86 -49.08
N ASP A 299 51.82 58.06 -48.39
CA ASP A 299 53.16 58.45 -47.94
C ASP A 299 54.19 58.56 -49.09
N LYS A 300 53.92 58.00 -50.27
CA LYS A 300 54.78 58.10 -51.48
C LYS A 300 54.44 59.29 -52.39
N GLN A 301 53.31 59.95 -52.15
CA GLN A 301 52.85 61.12 -52.93
C GLN A 301 53.17 62.47 -52.26
N LEU A 302 53.95 62.45 -51.18
CA LEU A 302 54.57 63.61 -50.50
C LEU A 302 56.07 63.63 -50.79
#